data_AF-A0AAD8ZPT7-F1
#
_entry.id   AF-A0AAD8ZPT7-F1
#
_cell.length_a   1.000
_cell.length_b   1.000
_cell.length_c   1.000
_cell.angle_alpha   90.00
_cell.angle_beta   90.00
_cell.angle_gamma   90.00
#
_symmetry.space_group_name_H-M   'P 1'
#
loop_
_entity.id
_entity.type
_entity.pdbx_description
1 polymer ?
#
loop_
_entity_poly.entity_id
_entity_poly.type
_entity_poly.pdbx_seq_one_letter_code
_entity_poly.pdbx_strand_id
1 'polypeptide(L)'
;MTGVIFLLLSWSLLVSMSRCRALTTFTDQQVVLHTVKSQAFSLFCDTDQHVQNVTYTWTKDNCTIKVTPRIKFQGNVIWFLSTELSDSGNYRCRSTYSSEIVENAMCLSVESGLCSRPNQFSVAWQGSNVNFSCTENRIPTMGQELQVQWWKDCKPTGMQGREISFYNMPMSGMGNYTCLVIFKYEGKTYNASYTTELIMLKDEAEKKPKVIFPRDKTVHVKPGERMKLDCTVFIGEREEETLETTVYWTINNSYTQKYPQLHENMTFEVRENNNVYGHSTLLISEVLPEFFGMPFKCTVMNPNGMDAGVLHLKQDDYNIIQTIMMISFIVGVAVMATGLFMYFKVDIILACRDLGGKGKAASQDRKLYNAYVSCYPGTGSGCSAAEDLALRLMSEVLEQRHGLRLFIHGRDNTDVEVNLAAMTDAINQSRTVVLILHRMSPANLQCQVLIPVSQGQDMLNASQRQDLCSAIAQCTIPVILVEDDENTDHSLLPECLQAVRQTQGALRWNPTVQPSGRFWKQLRYRMT
;
A
#
# COMPACT_ATOMS: atom_id res chain seq x y z
N MET A 1 46.62 42.39 72.11
CA MET A 1 46.78 41.13 71.38
C MET A 1 46.32 40.02 72.33
N THR A 2 45.05 39.63 72.36
CA THR A 2 44.39 38.68 71.43
C THR A 2 45.21 37.39 71.33
N GLY A 3 44.75 36.20 71.72
CA GLY A 3 43.41 35.74 72.05
C GLY A 3 43.34 34.25 71.71
N VAL A 4 42.41 33.55 72.35
CA VAL A 4 41.80 32.28 71.90
C VAL A 4 42.62 30.99 72.12
N ILE A 5 42.57 30.46 73.35
CA ILE A 5 42.63 29.01 73.65
C ILE A 5 41.42 28.64 74.54
N PHE A 6 40.23 28.99 74.07
CA PHE A 6 38.95 28.56 74.63
C PHE A 6 38.04 28.23 73.46
N LEU A 7 37.57 26.99 73.39
CA LEU A 7 36.33 26.49 72.77
C LEU A 7 36.52 25.06 72.25
N LEU A 8 36.56 24.06 73.13
CA LEU A 8 36.14 22.68 72.81
C LEU A 8 35.65 21.92 74.06
N LEU A 9 35.00 22.62 74.99
CA LEU A 9 34.24 21.99 76.08
C LEU A 9 32.91 22.74 76.19
N SER A 10 31.81 21.97 76.17
CA SER A 10 30.40 22.38 76.18
C SER A 10 29.79 22.78 74.83
N TRP A 11 29.26 21.78 74.12
CA TRP A 11 27.91 21.81 73.52
C TRP A 11 27.54 20.38 73.09
N SER A 12 27.11 19.59 74.07
CA SER A 12 26.42 18.32 73.81
C SER A 12 25.48 18.00 74.98
N LEU A 13 24.59 18.94 75.29
CA LEU A 13 23.36 18.65 76.01
C LEU A 13 22.21 19.37 75.30
N LEU A 14 21.18 18.58 74.97
CA LEU A 14 19.91 18.91 74.31
C LEU A 14 20.10 19.05 72.78
N VAL A 15 19.78 18.04 71.96
CA VAL A 15 18.45 17.45 71.83
C VAL A 15 18.54 15.93 71.66
N SER A 16 17.95 15.20 72.61
CA SER A 16 17.58 13.80 72.41
C SER A 16 16.42 13.77 71.40
N MET A 17 16.72 13.67 70.11
CA MET A 17 15.73 13.39 69.07
C MET A 17 16.13 12.12 68.32
N SER A 18 15.15 11.20 68.25
CA SER A 18 15.07 9.96 67.47
C SER A 18 16.18 8.92 67.68
N ARG A 19 15.96 8.00 68.64
CA ARG A 19 16.68 6.72 68.79
C ARG A 19 16.14 5.59 67.89
N CYS A 20 15.39 5.87 66.83
CA CYS A 20 15.10 4.84 65.81
C CYS A 20 16.34 4.71 64.90
N ARG A 21 17.36 3.96 65.32
CA ARG A 21 18.46 3.58 64.41
C ARG A 21 17.96 2.51 63.46
N ALA A 22 17.92 2.80 62.16
CA ALA A 22 17.89 1.77 61.13
C ALA A 22 19.20 0.97 61.25
N LEU A 23 19.13 -0.24 61.80
CA LEU A 23 20.21 -1.20 61.63
C LEU A 23 20.19 -1.62 60.16
N THR A 24 21.20 -1.18 59.41
CA THR A 24 21.50 -1.66 58.05
C THR A 24 21.92 -3.13 58.12
N THR A 25 20.95 -4.02 58.26
CA THR A 25 21.03 -5.43 57.88
C THR A 25 19.66 -5.81 57.33
N PHE A 26 19.67 -6.26 56.09
CA PHE A 26 18.54 -6.45 55.19
C PHE A 26 17.70 -7.67 55.62
N THR A 27 17.03 -7.67 56.78
CA THR A 27 16.15 -8.78 57.20
C THR A 27 15.04 -8.49 58.23
N ASP A 28 14.74 -7.24 58.63
CA ASP A 28 13.58 -7.01 59.51
C ASP A 28 12.92 -5.65 59.22
N GLN A 29 11.72 -5.64 58.64
CA GLN A 29 10.91 -4.44 58.43
C GLN A 29 10.44 -3.93 59.80
N GLN A 30 11.23 -3.08 60.45
CA GLN A 30 10.83 -2.48 61.72
C GLN A 30 9.75 -1.41 61.49
N VAL A 31 8.52 -1.67 61.94
CA VAL A 31 7.39 -0.72 61.82
C VAL A 31 7.62 0.47 62.75
N VAL A 32 7.57 1.69 62.23
CA VAL A 32 7.67 2.92 63.02
C VAL A 32 6.27 3.44 63.33
N LEU A 33 5.99 3.63 64.61
CA LEU A 33 4.72 4.13 65.13
C LEU A 33 4.95 5.49 65.78
N HIS A 34 4.12 6.45 65.43
CA HIS A 34 4.17 7.81 65.93
C HIS A 34 3.04 8.05 66.92
N THR A 35 3.35 8.76 68.01
CA THR A 35 2.35 9.25 68.96
C THR A 35 2.77 10.60 69.52
N VAL A 36 1.86 11.26 70.22
CA VAL A 36 2.07 12.57 70.82
C VAL A 36 2.21 12.44 72.32
N LYS A 37 3.13 13.19 72.93
CA LYS A 37 3.28 13.28 74.39
C LYS A 37 1.94 13.53 75.09
N SER A 38 1.76 12.90 76.24
CA SER A 38 0.57 13.03 77.12
C SER A 38 -0.72 12.43 76.54
N GLN A 39 -0.63 11.69 75.44
CA GLN A 39 -1.74 10.87 74.95
C GLN A 39 -1.56 9.41 75.36
N ALA A 40 -2.67 8.68 75.41
CA ALA A 40 -2.66 7.25 75.57
C ALA A 40 -2.32 6.58 74.23
N PHE A 41 -1.55 5.51 74.28
CA PHE A 41 -1.13 4.74 73.11
C PHE A 41 -0.94 3.26 73.47
N SER A 42 -1.16 2.37 72.51
CA SER A 42 -0.97 0.93 72.69
C SER A 42 0.04 0.39 71.67
N LEU A 43 0.87 -0.56 72.11
CA LEU A 43 1.65 -1.41 71.21
C LEU A 43 1.13 -2.83 71.33
N PHE A 44 1.09 -3.54 70.22
CA PHE A 44 0.51 -4.87 70.12
C PHE A 44 1.50 -5.88 69.59
N CYS A 45 1.50 -7.05 70.22
CA CYS A 45 2.26 -8.20 69.79
C CYS A 45 1.37 -9.04 68.88
N ASP A 46 1.75 -9.13 67.61
CA ASP A 46 1.01 -9.94 66.65
C ASP A 46 1.26 -11.42 66.90
N THR A 47 0.20 -12.20 66.96
CA THR A 47 0.23 -13.65 67.19
C THR A 47 -0.86 -14.35 66.40
N ASP A 48 -0.59 -15.57 65.98
CA ASP A 48 -1.60 -16.41 65.31
C ASP A 48 -2.79 -16.64 66.25
N GLN A 49 -4.00 -16.32 65.77
CA GLN A 49 -5.23 -16.23 66.54
C GLN A 49 -5.73 -17.59 67.07
N HIS A 50 -5.08 -18.70 66.66
CA HIS A 50 -5.51 -20.06 66.99
C HIS A 50 -4.75 -20.73 68.14
N VAL A 51 -3.85 -20.01 68.82
CA VAL A 51 -2.98 -20.63 69.82
C VAL A 51 -3.38 -20.29 71.27
N GLN A 52 -3.56 -21.32 72.10
CA GLN A 52 -3.82 -21.19 73.53
C GLN A 52 -2.51 -21.22 74.34
N ASN A 53 -2.50 -20.60 75.53
CA ASN A 53 -1.37 -20.55 76.47
C ASN A 53 -0.12 -19.82 75.97
N VAL A 54 -0.30 -18.69 75.27
CA VAL A 54 0.81 -17.84 74.80
C VAL A 54 1.36 -16.98 75.94
N THR A 55 2.68 -16.98 76.11
CA THR A 55 3.38 -16.07 77.02
C THR A 55 3.99 -14.91 76.24
N TYR A 56 3.75 -13.68 76.69
CA TYR A 56 4.25 -12.46 76.04
C TYR A 56 5.36 -11.82 76.88
N THR A 57 6.47 -11.51 76.24
CA THR A 57 7.58 -10.77 76.86
C THR A 57 7.92 -9.56 76.02
N TRP A 58 8.10 -8.42 76.67
CA TRP A 58 8.37 -7.14 76.01
C TRP A 58 9.70 -6.57 76.48
N THR A 59 10.47 -6.05 75.53
CA THR A 59 11.69 -5.30 75.81
C THR A 59 11.65 -3.96 75.08
N LYS A 60 12.32 -2.97 75.67
CA LYS A 60 12.61 -1.68 75.06
C LYS A 60 14.11 -1.49 75.05
N ASP A 61 14.70 -1.26 73.88
CA ASP A 61 16.13 -1.08 73.68
C ASP A 61 16.94 -2.22 74.36
N ASN A 62 16.46 -3.46 74.20
CA ASN A 62 16.96 -4.68 74.84
C ASN A 62 16.91 -4.72 76.39
N CYS A 63 16.18 -3.80 77.02
CA CYS A 63 15.94 -3.78 78.46
C CYS A 63 14.50 -4.20 78.79
N THR A 64 14.30 -4.82 79.95
CA THR A 64 12.96 -5.18 80.43
C THR A 64 12.18 -3.93 80.81
N ILE A 65 10.90 -3.91 80.44
CA ILE A 65 10.00 -2.79 80.75
C ILE A 65 9.32 -3.07 82.08
N LYS A 66 9.35 -2.10 83.00
CA LYS A 66 8.69 -2.21 84.30
C LYS A 66 7.26 -1.68 84.21
N VAL A 67 6.34 -2.36 84.92
CA VAL A 67 4.98 -1.87 85.12
C VAL A 67 5.05 -0.57 85.95
N THR A 68 4.31 0.45 85.53
CA THR A 68 4.19 1.71 86.27
C THR A 68 2.70 2.10 86.35
N PRO A 69 2.34 3.15 87.10
CA PRO A 69 0.97 3.68 87.02
C PRO A 69 0.59 4.13 85.60
N ARG A 70 1.58 4.46 84.77
CA ARG A 70 1.43 4.94 83.39
C ARG A 70 1.52 3.82 82.35
N ILE A 71 2.29 2.78 82.61
CA ILE A 71 2.56 1.67 81.67
C ILE A 71 1.95 0.38 82.21
N LYS A 72 1.00 -0.20 81.47
CA LYS A 72 0.24 -1.40 81.84
C LYS A 72 0.41 -2.51 80.81
N PHE A 73 0.42 -3.75 81.27
CA PHE A 73 0.42 -4.93 80.41
C PHE A 73 -0.95 -5.59 80.48
N GLN A 74 -1.52 -5.91 79.32
CA GLN A 74 -2.81 -6.56 79.19
C GLN A 74 -2.74 -7.59 78.06
N GLY A 75 -2.51 -8.86 78.42
CA GLY A 75 -2.32 -9.93 77.43
C GLY A 75 -1.16 -9.65 76.49
N ASN A 76 -1.46 -9.53 75.19
CA ASN A 76 -0.50 -9.24 74.13
C ASN A 76 -0.32 -7.74 73.84
N VAL A 77 -0.83 -6.86 74.71
CA VAL A 77 -0.80 -5.41 74.56
C VAL A 77 0.00 -4.78 75.69
N ILE A 78 0.85 -3.80 75.36
CA ILE A 78 1.39 -2.85 76.31
C ILE A 78 0.76 -1.48 76.09
N TRP A 79 0.17 -0.93 77.16
CA TRP A 79 -0.50 0.35 77.17
C TRP A 79 0.35 1.41 77.85
N PHE A 80 0.43 2.57 77.21
CA PHE A 80 0.94 3.81 77.78
C PHE A 80 -0.27 4.71 78.01
N LEU A 81 -0.73 4.89 79.25
CA LEU A 81 -1.86 5.76 79.58
C LEU A 81 -1.57 7.24 79.30
N SER A 82 -0.31 7.62 79.40
CA SER A 82 0.20 8.95 79.05
C SER A 82 1.61 8.75 78.53
N THR A 83 1.89 9.08 77.28
CA THR A 83 3.24 8.93 76.70
C THR A 83 4.17 10.07 77.12
N GLU A 84 5.46 9.78 77.23
CA GLU A 84 6.53 10.74 77.47
C GLU A 84 7.56 10.67 76.35
N LEU A 85 8.32 11.74 76.11
CA LEU A 85 9.35 11.75 75.05
C LEU A 85 10.40 10.64 75.26
N SER A 86 10.68 10.32 76.53
CA SER A 86 11.55 9.22 76.96
C SER A 86 11.01 7.83 76.62
N ASP A 87 9.72 7.69 76.28
CA ASP A 87 9.15 6.42 75.81
C ASP A 87 9.55 6.10 74.37
N SER A 88 10.09 7.06 73.60
CA SER A 88 10.62 6.76 72.28
C SER A 88 11.73 5.70 72.33
N GLY A 89 11.75 4.75 71.39
CA GLY A 89 12.77 3.70 71.33
C GLY A 89 12.31 2.45 70.58
N ASN A 90 13.18 1.44 70.53
CA ASN A 90 12.93 0.17 69.85
C ASN A 90 12.25 -0.81 70.81
N TYR A 91 11.02 -1.21 70.49
CA TYR A 91 10.27 -2.19 71.24
C TYR A 91 10.32 -3.53 70.53
N ARG A 92 10.54 -4.59 71.29
CA ARG A 92 10.43 -5.96 70.79
C ARG A 92 9.47 -6.73 71.67
N CYS A 93 8.47 -7.34 71.05
CA CYS A 93 7.65 -8.35 71.70
C CYS A 93 8.12 -9.73 71.27
N ARG A 94 8.10 -10.66 72.21
CA ARG A 94 8.31 -12.08 71.97
C ARG A 94 7.12 -12.84 72.53
N SER A 95 6.42 -13.55 71.66
CA SER A 95 5.35 -14.48 72.01
C SER A 95 5.87 -15.91 71.96
N THR A 96 5.64 -16.68 73.02
CA THR A 96 6.07 -18.07 73.12
C THR A 96 4.86 -18.98 73.31
N TYR A 97 4.72 -19.98 72.44
CA TYR A 97 3.70 -21.02 72.56
C TYR A 97 4.28 -22.39 72.21
N SER A 98 4.01 -23.38 73.05
CA SER A 98 4.61 -24.73 72.98
C SER A 98 6.15 -24.69 72.90
N SER A 99 6.71 -24.59 71.70
CA SER A 99 8.14 -24.56 71.38
C SER A 99 8.52 -23.53 70.31
N GLU A 100 7.56 -22.75 69.81
CA GLU A 100 7.79 -21.72 68.80
C GLU A 100 7.86 -20.34 69.45
N ILE A 101 8.76 -19.52 68.92
CA ILE A 101 9.00 -18.16 69.37
C ILE A 101 8.84 -17.25 68.17
N VAL A 102 7.84 -16.36 68.24
CA VAL A 102 7.65 -15.28 67.26
C VAL A 102 8.10 -13.99 67.91
N GLU A 103 8.91 -13.21 67.21
CA GLU A 103 9.37 -11.89 67.64
C GLU A 103 8.85 -10.80 66.70
N ASN A 104 8.32 -9.73 67.26
CA ASN A 104 7.88 -8.55 66.53
C ASN A 104 8.70 -7.34 67.00
N ALA A 105 9.35 -6.67 66.06
CA ALA A 105 10.09 -5.43 66.33
C ALA A 105 9.34 -4.22 65.80
N MET A 106 9.27 -3.16 66.61
CA MET A 106 8.63 -1.88 66.26
C MET A 106 9.42 -0.72 66.87
N CYS A 107 9.39 0.46 66.25
CA CYS A 107 9.94 1.67 66.85
C CYS A 107 8.80 2.59 67.27
N LEU A 108 8.80 3.05 68.52
CA LEU A 108 7.89 4.09 68.98
C LEU A 108 8.61 5.44 68.89
N SER A 109 8.01 6.40 68.20
CA SER A 109 8.42 7.80 68.14
C SER A 109 7.39 8.66 68.87
N VAL A 110 7.76 9.21 70.03
CA VAL A 110 6.90 10.14 70.77
C VAL A 110 7.33 11.56 70.47
N GLU A 111 6.43 12.31 69.86
CA GLU A 111 6.67 13.69 69.41
C GLU A 111 5.97 14.69 70.34
N SER A 112 6.54 15.89 70.44
CA SER A 112 5.86 17.05 71.04
C SER A 112 4.98 17.72 69.97
N GLY A 113 3.68 17.86 70.22
CA GLY A 113 2.76 18.45 69.24
C GLY A 113 1.30 18.29 69.66
N LEU A 114 0.38 18.56 68.72
CA LEU A 114 -1.06 18.36 68.90
C LEU A 114 -1.56 17.06 68.24
N CYS A 115 -1.03 16.72 67.07
CA CYS A 115 -1.34 15.46 66.39
C CYS A 115 -0.07 14.70 66.04
N SER A 116 -0.24 13.39 65.96
CA SER A 116 0.79 12.48 65.53
C SER A 116 0.93 12.51 64.01
N ARG A 117 2.12 12.15 63.52
CA ARG A 117 2.31 11.76 62.11
C ARG A 117 1.41 10.56 61.78
N PRO A 118 1.03 10.39 60.50
CA PRO A 118 0.18 9.28 60.10
C PRO A 118 0.85 7.94 60.39
N ASN A 119 0.11 7.06 61.07
CA ASN A 119 0.49 5.66 61.28
C ASN A 119 -0.15 4.73 60.24
N GLN A 120 -1.06 5.28 59.43
CA GLN A 120 -1.85 4.57 58.43
C GLN A 120 -2.07 5.49 57.23
N PHE A 121 -2.21 4.88 56.05
CA PHE A 121 -2.56 5.56 54.82
C PHE A 121 -3.90 5.02 54.30
N SER A 122 -4.68 5.88 53.67
CA SER A 122 -5.90 5.54 52.94
C SER A 122 -5.78 6.10 51.52
N VAL A 123 -6.15 5.30 50.52
CA VAL A 123 -6.08 5.70 49.11
C VAL A 123 -7.49 5.76 48.55
N ALA A 124 -7.83 6.87 47.91
CA ALA A 124 -9.15 7.09 47.31
C ALA A 124 -9.04 7.79 45.95
N TRP A 125 -10.04 7.59 45.10
CA TRP A 125 -10.13 8.26 43.80
C TRP A 125 -10.90 9.58 43.92
N GLN A 126 -10.55 10.57 43.10
CA GLN A 126 -11.31 11.81 43.01
C GLN A 126 -12.78 11.51 42.70
N GLY A 127 -13.67 12.08 43.52
CA GLY A 127 -15.11 11.90 43.40
C GLY A 127 -15.65 10.59 43.98
N SER A 128 -14.79 9.74 44.56
CA SER A 128 -15.26 8.56 45.30
C SER A 128 -15.83 8.95 46.67
N ASN A 129 -16.62 8.06 47.25
CA ASN A 129 -17.03 8.16 48.64
C ASN A 129 -15.91 7.60 49.53
N VAL A 130 -15.54 8.31 50.59
CA VAL A 130 -14.47 7.93 51.52
C VAL A 130 -15.06 7.79 52.91
N ASN A 131 -14.84 6.65 53.56
CA ASN A 131 -15.23 6.43 54.95
C ASN A 131 -13.97 6.31 55.82
N PHE A 132 -13.88 7.10 56.88
CA PHE A 132 -12.86 6.95 57.90
C PHE A 132 -13.49 6.30 59.13
N SER A 133 -12.87 5.22 59.59
CA SER A 133 -13.18 4.60 60.87
C SER A 133 -12.05 4.89 61.84
N CYS A 134 -12.38 5.28 63.06
CA CYS A 134 -11.39 5.46 64.12
C CYS A 134 -10.95 4.07 64.61
N THR A 135 -9.87 3.57 64.02
CA THR A 135 -9.45 2.17 64.03
C THR A 135 -8.93 1.65 65.37
N GLU A 136 -8.91 2.44 66.44
CA GLU A 136 -8.46 1.95 67.74
C GLU A 136 -9.56 1.15 68.44
N ASN A 137 -9.76 -0.05 67.94
CA ASN A 137 -10.68 -1.05 68.47
C ASN A 137 -10.28 -1.52 69.88
N ARG A 138 -9.09 -1.16 70.37
CA ARG A 138 -8.57 -1.59 71.68
C ARG A 138 -8.92 -0.62 72.81
N ILE A 139 -9.28 0.64 72.56
CA ILE A 139 -9.69 1.57 73.63
C ILE A 139 -10.87 1.04 74.46
N PRO A 140 -11.93 0.46 73.87
CA PRO A 140 -13.02 -0.15 74.64
C PRO A 140 -12.58 -1.30 75.54
N THR A 141 -11.46 -1.97 75.24
CA THR A 141 -10.92 -3.05 76.08
C THR A 141 -10.16 -2.54 77.30
N MET A 142 -9.80 -1.24 77.29
CA MET A 142 -9.10 -0.59 78.39
C MET A 142 -10.07 0.12 79.32
N GLY A 143 -10.95 0.98 78.81
CA GLY A 143 -11.84 1.81 79.62
C GLY A 143 -13.10 2.24 78.90
N GLN A 144 -13.87 3.13 79.54
CA GLN A 144 -15.12 3.63 78.98
C GLN A 144 -14.85 4.76 77.99
N GLU A 145 -15.17 4.55 76.72
CA GLU A 145 -15.19 5.61 75.71
C GLU A 145 -16.23 6.67 76.08
N LEU A 146 -15.82 7.94 76.07
CA LEU A 146 -16.69 9.08 76.35
C LEU A 146 -17.08 9.81 75.07
N GLN A 147 -16.10 10.10 74.20
CA GLN A 147 -16.33 10.86 72.97
C GLN A 147 -15.24 10.59 71.94
N VAL A 148 -15.62 10.67 70.65
CA VAL A 148 -14.68 10.67 69.52
C VAL A 148 -14.88 11.95 68.71
N GLN A 149 -13.79 12.66 68.44
CA GLN A 149 -13.76 13.91 67.66
C GLN A 149 -12.79 13.78 66.48
N TRP A 150 -13.08 14.47 65.37
CA TRP A 150 -12.24 14.43 64.17
C TRP A 150 -11.55 15.75 63.88
N TRP A 151 -10.29 15.65 63.47
CA TRP A 151 -9.41 16.76 63.12
C TRP A 151 -8.87 16.53 61.70
N LYS A 152 -8.78 17.58 60.89
CA LYS A 152 -8.10 17.55 59.59
C LYS A 152 -6.90 18.49 59.65
N ASP A 153 -5.72 17.99 59.33
CA ASP A 153 -4.47 18.75 59.32
C ASP A 153 -4.26 19.51 60.64
N CYS A 154 -4.52 18.82 61.75
CA CYS A 154 -4.50 19.36 63.12
C CYS A 154 -5.46 20.50 63.44
N LYS A 155 -6.57 20.61 62.70
CA LYS A 155 -7.64 21.55 62.99
C LYS A 155 -8.95 20.80 63.25
N PRO A 156 -9.73 21.19 64.27
CA PRO A 156 -10.99 20.51 64.57
C PRO A 156 -11.97 20.67 63.42
N THR A 157 -12.60 19.58 62.99
CA THR A 157 -13.63 19.60 61.94
C THR A 157 -15.04 19.81 62.49
N GLY A 158 -15.21 19.59 63.81
CA GLY A 158 -16.52 19.57 64.46
C GLY A 158 -17.29 18.25 64.31
N MET A 159 -16.77 17.31 63.52
CA MET A 159 -17.39 15.99 63.33
C MET A 159 -17.08 15.07 64.51
N GLN A 160 -18.05 14.23 64.86
CA GLN A 160 -17.98 13.30 65.99
C GLN A 160 -18.48 11.92 65.59
N GLY A 161 -18.10 10.93 66.39
CA GLY A 161 -18.47 9.52 66.17
C GLY A 161 -17.29 8.67 65.71
N ARG A 162 -17.46 7.35 65.79
CA ARG A 162 -16.42 6.38 65.41
C ARG A 162 -16.17 6.33 63.91
N GLU A 163 -17.15 6.72 63.11
CA GLU A 163 -17.06 6.71 61.66
C GLU A 163 -17.52 8.05 61.09
N ILE A 164 -16.81 8.54 60.08
CA ILE A 164 -17.20 9.70 59.29
C ILE A 164 -17.09 9.37 57.81
N SER A 165 -18.12 9.74 57.04
CA SER A 165 -18.15 9.51 55.60
C SER A 165 -18.19 10.83 54.85
N PHE A 166 -17.37 10.93 53.81
CA PHE A 166 -17.36 12.02 52.84
C PHE A 166 -17.85 11.48 51.50
N TYR A 167 -18.84 12.15 50.91
CA TYR A 167 -19.36 11.80 49.60
C TYR A 167 -18.71 12.69 48.54
N ASN A 168 -18.40 12.12 47.38
CA ASN A 168 -17.82 12.83 46.24
C ASN A 168 -16.57 13.66 46.62
N MET A 169 -15.53 12.98 47.10
CA MET A 169 -14.36 13.61 47.70
C MET A 169 -13.51 14.39 46.67
N PRO A 170 -13.29 15.71 46.82
CA PRO A 170 -12.46 16.48 45.89
C PRO A 170 -10.97 16.29 46.17
N MET A 171 -10.10 16.68 45.23
CA MET A 171 -8.64 16.65 45.41
C MET A 171 -8.15 17.48 46.61
N SER A 172 -8.83 18.60 46.92
CA SER A 172 -8.56 19.41 48.13
C SER A 172 -8.91 18.69 49.44
N GLY A 173 -9.58 17.54 49.34
CA GLY A 173 -9.86 16.64 50.45
C GLY A 173 -8.63 15.92 50.99
N MET A 174 -7.53 15.83 50.22
CA MET A 174 -6.24 15.28 50.66
C MET A 174 -5.76 15.92 51.97
N GLY A 175 -5.07 15.14 52.79
CA GLY A 175 -4.50 15.59 54.06
C GLY A 175 -4.58 14.53 55.17
N ASN A 176 -4.24 14.95 56.39
CA ASN A 176 -4.16 14.08 57.55
C ASN A 176 -5.45 14.16 58.37
N TYR A 177 -6.13 13.03 58.51
CA TYR A 177 -7.34 12.87 59.30
C TYR A 177 -6.99 12.21 60.63
N THR A 178 -7.14 12.96 61.72
CA THR A 178 -6.87 12.47 63.07
C THR A 178 -8.17 12.29 63.83
N CYS A 179 -8.45 11.06 64.28
CA CYS A 179 -9.49 10.85 65.29
C CYS A 179 -8.89 10.98 66.69
N LEU A 180 -9.55 11.75 67.55
CA LEU A 180 -9.22 11.96 68.95
C LEU A 180 -10.29 11.28 69.81
N VAL A 181 -9.88 10.25 70.54
CA VAL A 181 -10.75 9.48 71.43
C VAL A 181 -10.50 9.90 72.86
N ILE A 182 -11.56 10.31 73.55
CA ILE A 182 -11.56 10.67 74.97
C ILE A 182 -12.20 9.51 75.72
N PHE A 183 -11.47 8.92 76.68
CA PHE A 183 -11.95 7.78 77.44
C PHE A 183 -11.61 7.88 78.93
N LYS A 184 -12.36 7.16 79.76
CA LYS A 184 -12.18 7.13 81.21
C LYS A 184 -11.65 5.78 81.67
N TYR A 185 -10.58 5.81 82.46
CA TYR A 185 -9.95 4.63 83.05
C TYR A 185 -9.59 4.92 84.51
N GLU A 186 -10.01 4.04 85.43
CA GLU A 186 -9.77 4.17 86.88
C GLU A 186 -10.10 5.58 87.44
N GLY A 187 -11.20 6.18 86.97
CA GLY A 187 -11.66 7.49 87.43
C GLY A 187 -10.98 8.70 86.75
N LYS A 188 -9.93 8.50 85.95
CA LYS A 188 -9.21 9.55 85.22
C LYS A 188 -9.56 9.55 83.73
N THR A 189 -9.51 10.73 83.11
CA THR A 189 -9.79 10.91 81.68
C THR A 189 -8.48 10.97 80.91
N TYR A 190 -8.43 10.26 79.79
CA TYR A 190 -7.28 10.15 78.89
C TYR A 190 -7.70 10.41 77.45
N ASN A 191 -6.75 10.87 76.64
CA ASN A 191 -6.94 11.14 75.22
C ASN A 191 -6.02 10.24 74.41
N ALA A 192 -6.53 9.55 73.40
CA ALA A 192 -5.73 8.83 72.41
C ALA A 192 -6.03 9.40 71.02
N SER A 193 -5.05 9.42 70.12
CA SER A 193 -5.28 9.86 68.75
C SER A 193 -4.62 8.97 67.71
N TYR A 194 -5.29 8.87 66.56
CA TYR A 194 -4.87 8.08 65.42
C TYR A 194 -5.00 8.91 64.17
N THR A 195 -3.88 9.08 63.45
CA THR A 195 -3.82 9.85 62.23
C THR A 195 -3.72 8.92 61.03
N THR A 196 -4.61 9.12 60.06
CA THR A 196 -4.60 8.49 58.74
C THR A 196 -4.34 9.56 57.68
N GLU A 197 -3.36 9.34 56.83
CA GLU A 197 -3.14 10.20 55.66
C GLU A 197 -4.03 9.75 54.51
N LEU A 198 -4.83 10.66 53.97
CA LEU A 198 -5.63 10.42 52.77
C LEU A 198 -4.84 10.83 51.53
N ILE A 199 -4.53 9.86 50.70
CA ILE A 199 -3.91 10.05 49.38
C ILE A 199 -5.02 10.00 48.33
N MET A 200 -5.12 11.05 47.51
CA MET A 200 -6.10 11.15 46.43
C MET A 200 -5.45 10.85 45.07
N LEU A 201 -6.03 9.90 44.35
CA LEU A 201 -5.69 9.59 42.97
C LEU A 201 -6.66 10.31 42.03
N LYS A 202 -6.13 10.84 40.92
CA LYS A 202 -6.97 11.36 39.83
C LYS A 202 -7.36 10.21 38.92
N ASP A 203 -8.63 10.16 38.58
CA ASP A 203 -9.11 9.35 37.45
C ASP A 203 -8.71 10.07 36.15
N GLU A 204 -7.44 9.92 35.77
CA GLU A 204 -7.03 10.23 34.41
C GLU A 204 -7.56 9.09 33.56
N ALA A 205 -8.61 9.34 32.78
CA ALA A 205 -9.16 8.35 31.85
C ALA A 205 -8.01 7.74 31.05
N GLU A 206 -7.61 6.51 31.44
CA GLU A 206 -6.39 5.89 30.94
C GLU A 206 -6.47 5.83 29.41
N LYS A 207 -5.52 6.50 28.76
CA LYS A 207 -5.50 6.55 27.30
C LYS A 207 -5.10 5.18 26.80
N LYS A 208 -6.09 4.44 26.27
CA LYS A 208 -5.85 3.14 25.63
C LYS A 208 -4.82 3.27 24.51
N PRO A 209 -3.97 2.25 24.31
CA PRO A 209 -2.99 2.25 23.24
C PRO A 209 -3.72 2.24 21.90
N LYS A 210 -3.13 2.88 20.89
CA LYS A 210 -3.77 3.03 19.57
C LYS A 210 -2.79 2.81 18.45
N VAL A 211 -3.22 2.09 17.41
CA VAL A 211 -2.49 2.03 16.14
C VAL A 211 -2.84 3.28 15.34
N ILE A 212 -1.82 4.13 15.12
CA ILE A 212 -1.93 5.34 14.32
C ILE A 212 -1.85 4.96 12.84
N PHE A 213 -0.93 4.04 12.52
CA PHE A 213 -0.69 3.56 11.17
C PHE A 213 -0.28 2.07 11.23
N PRO A 214 -0.79 1.20 10.35
CA PRO A 214 -1.74 1.45 9.27
C PRO A 214 -3.22 1.42 9.72
N ARG A 215 -4.11 2.12 8.99
CA ARG A 215 -5.57 2.00 9.13
C ARG A 215 -6.18 1.65 7.79
N ASP A 216 -6.29 0.35 7.53
CA ASP A 216 -6.87 -0.22 6.32
C ASP A 216 -6.19 0.26 5.03
N LYS A 217 -4.85 0.18 5.02
CA LYS A 217 -4.04 0.61 3.87
C LYS A 217 -3.82 -0.54 2.91
N THR A 218 -3.95 -0.29 1.61
CA THR A 218 -3.51 -1.23 0.57
C THR A 218 -2.19 -0.78 -0.03
N VAL A 219 -1.24 -1.69 -0.19
CA VAL A 219 0.07 -1.43 -0.79
C VAL A 219 0.25 -2.31 -2.01
N HIS A 220 0.61 -1.70 -3.13
CA HIS A 220 0.88 -2.40 -4.39
C HIS A 220 2.35 -2.83 -4.45
N VAL A 221 2.61 -4.10 -4.72
CA VAL A 221 3.98 -4.66 -4.75
C VAL A 221 4.08 -5.78 -5.78
N LYS A 222 5.27 -5.96 -6.35
CA LYS A 222 5.53 -7.05 -7.30
C LYS A 222 5.89 -8.34 -6.55
N PRO A 223 5.48 -9.51 -7.06
CA PRO A 223 5.93 -10.79 -6.51
C PRO A 223 7.47 -10.87 -6.51
N GLY A 224 8.05 -11.42 -5.44
CA GLY A 224 9.49 -11.61 -5.29
C GLY A 224 10.27 -10.36 -4.85
N GLU A 225 9.64 -9.19 -4.77
CA GLU A 225 10.31 -7.97 -4.32
C GLU A 225 10.55 -7.99 -2.80
N ARG A 226 11.60 -7.31 -2.33
CA ARG A 226 11.81 -7.07 -0.90
C ARG A 226 11.01 -5.85 -0.48
N MET A 227 10.22 -5.97 0.58
CA MET A 227 9.34 -4.90 1.05
C MET A 227 9.49 -4.65 2.55
N LYS A 228 9.25 -3.42 2.98
CA LYS A 228 9.22 -3.01 4.37
C LYS A 228 7.83 -2.45 4.70
N LEU A 229 7.21 -2.96 5.76
CA LEU A 229 5.93 -2.47 6.27
C LEU A 229 6.16 -1.76 7.60
N ASP A 230 5.56 -0.58 7.75
CA ASP A 230 5.69 0.24 8.95
C ASP A 230 4.40 0.22 9.76
N CYS A 231 4.55 0.20 11.09
CA CYS A 231 3.49 0.36 12.06
C CYS A 231 3.88 1.40 13.10
N THR A 232 3.06 2.42 13.25
CA THR A 232 3.23 3.48 14.24
C THR A 232 2.11 3.39 15.25
N VAL A 233 2.46 3.32 16.52
CA VAL A 233 1.51 3.15 17.62
C VAL A 233 1.69 4.23 18.67
N PHE A 234 0.58 4.70 19.24
CA PHE A 234 0.54 5.44 20.48
C PHE A 234 0.49 4.44 21.64
N ILE A 235 1.44 4.57 22.58
CA ILE A 235 1.57 3.69 23.74
C ILE A 235 0.85 4.29 24.94
N GLY A 236 1.18 5.54 25.28
CA GLY A 236 0.72 6.16 26.51
C GLY A 236 1.46 7.45 26.83
N GLU A 237 1.32 7.94 28.05
CA GLU A 237 1.99 9.16 28.56
C GLU A 237 3.11 8.85 29.57
N ARG A 238 3.08 7.66 30.20
CA ARG A 238 4.02 7.28 31.27
C ARG A 238 5.08 6.30 30.76
N GLU A 239 6.27 6.34 31.37
CA GLU A 239 7.33 5.38 31.06
C GLU A 239 6.98 3.95 31.51
N GLU A 240 6.26 3.79 32.62
CA GLU A 240 5.83 2.46 33.13
C GLU A 240 4.92 1.74 32.13
N GLU A 241 4.07 2.48 31.40
CA GLU A 241 3.21 1.93 30.35
C GLU A 241 4.01 1.33 29.19
N THR A 242 5.28 1.75 28.99
CA THR A 242 6.14 1.20 27.93
C THR A 242 6.64 -0.20 28.23
N LEU A 243 6.92 -0.52 29.51
CA LEU A 243 7.44 -1.83 29.93
C LEU A 243 6.39 -2.93 29.81
N GLU A 244 5.11 -2.56 29.93
CA GLU A 244 3.97 -3.48 29.86
C GLU A 244 3.29 -3.47 28.47
N THR A 245 3.83 -2.72 27.51
CA THR A 245 3.28 -2.65 26.14
C THR A 245 3.97 -3.61 25.20
N THR A 246 3.16 -4.44 24.53
CA THR A 246 3.63 -5.34 23.46
C THR A 246 3.08 -4.90 22.11
N VAL A 247 3.95 -4.82 21.10
CA VAL A 247 3.57 -4.61 19.70
C VAL A 247 4.06 -5.80 18.88
N TYR A 248 3.20 -6.37 18.06
CA TYR A 248 3.54 -7.54 17.24
C TYR A 248 2.73 -7.57 15.94
N TRP A 249 3.22 -8.36 14.99
CA TRP A 249 2.56 -8.58 13.71
C TRP A 249 1.90 -9.95 13.63
N THR A 250 0.76 -10.01 12.93
CA THR A 250 0.11 -11.26 12.53
C THR A 250 -0.33 -11.18 11.07
N ILE A 251 -0.30 -12.31 10.38
CA ILE A 251 -0.74 -12.44 8.99
C ILE A 251 -1.81 -13.50 8.95
N ASN A 252 -3.01 -13.11 8.53
CA ASN A 252 -4.18 -13.99 8.53
C ASN A 252 -4.34 -14.73 9.89
N ASN A 253 -4.22 -13.99 10.99
CA ASN A 253 -4.25 -14.48 12.38
C ASN A 253 -3.16 -15.49 12.78
N SER A 254 -2.15 -15.70 11.93
CA SER A 254 -0.95 -16.48 12.28
C SER A 254 0.21 -15.55 12.64
N TYR A 255 1.02 -15.91 13.64
CA TYR A 255 2.21 -15.15 13.96
C TYR A 255 3.28 -15.25 12.86
N THR A 256 4.14 -14.23 12.77
CA THR A 256 5.19 -14.11 11.75
C THR A 256 6.20 -15.25 11.79
N GLN A 257 6.45 -15.89 12.95
CA GLN A 257 7.44 -16.99 13.05
C GLN A 257 7.08 -18.20 12.17
N LYS A 258 5.81 -18.32 11.75
CA LYS A 258 5.38 -19.36 10.80
C LYS A 258 5.98 -19.15 9.40
N TYR A 259 6.39 -17.93 9.07
CA TYR A 259 6.84 -17.54 7.74
C TYR A 259 8.31 -17.11 7.78
N PRO A 260 9.25 -17.93 7.26
CA PRO A 260 10.68 -17.65 7.32
C PRO A 260 11.11 -16.41 6.52
N GLN A 261 10.25 -15.95 5.60
CA GLN A 261 10.46 -14.77 4.77
C GLN A 261 10.28 -13.45 5.54
N LEU A 262 9.78 -13.51 6.78
CA LEU A 262 9.39 -12.34 7.57
C LEU A 262 10.33 -12.13 8.74
N HIS A 263 10.76 -10.88 8.91
CA HIS A 263 11.63 -10.49 10.00
C HIS A 263 11.05 -9.24 10.66
N GLU A 264 10.71 -9.34 11.94
CA GLU A 264 10.25 -8.20 12.73
C GLU A 264 11.48 -7.44 13.26
N ASN A 265 11.48 -6.14 13.07
CA ASN A 265 12.42 -5.24 13.72
C ASN A 265 11.63 -4.18 14.48
N MET A 266 11.77 -4.17 15.79
CA MET A 266 11.07 -3.24 16.65
C MET A 266 12.03 -2.18 17.16
N THR A 267 11.72 -0.92 16.83
CA THR A 267 12.43 0.25 17.33
C THR A 267 11.48 1.05 18.20
N PHE A 268 11.75 1.05 19.51
CA PHE A 268 11.03 1.92 20.42
C PHE A 268 11.62 3.34 20.36
N GLU A 269 10.78 4.33 20.68
CA GLU A 269 11.12 5.70 21.08
C GLU A 269 11.14 6.78 19.99
N VAL A 270 9.99 7.45 19.85
CA VAL A 270 9.93 8.90 19.63
C VAL A 270 9.08 9.50 20.74
N ARG A 271 9.66 10.37 21.56
CA ARG A 271 8.95 11.08 22.64
C ARG A 271 8.60 12.47 22.13
N GLU A 272 7.30 12.76 22.05
CA GLU A 272 6.81 14.06 21.58
C GLU A 272 5.69 14.53 22.51
N ASN A 273 5.86 15.70 23.14
CA ASN A 273 4.87 16.34 24.01
C ASN A 273 4.30 15.42 25.12
N ASN A 274 5.17 14.75 25.89
CA ASN A 274 4.82 13.75 26.94
C ASN A 274 4.11 12.47 26.45
N ASN A 275 3.82 12.32 25.16
CA ASN A 275 3.31 11.07 24.62
C ASN A 275 4.47 10.17 24.18
N VAL A 276 4.31 8.86 24.38
CA VAL A 276 5.23 7.84 23.91
C VAL A 276 4.65 7.14 22.68
N TYR A 277 5.43 7.12 21.61
CA TYR A 277 5.09 6.42 20.38
C TYR A 277 6.08 5.27 20.12
N GLY A 278 5.55 4.17 19.59
CA GLY A 278 6.32 3.00 19.16
C GLY A 278 6.34 2.88 17.63
N HIS A 279 7.46 2.41 17.09
CA HIS A 279 7.60 2.15 15.66
C HIS A 279 8.05 0.70 15.41
N SER A 280 7.15 -0.12 14.88
CA SER A 280 7.44 -1.51 14.53
C SER A 280 7.52 -1.66 13.01
N THR A 281 8.60 -2.30 12.54
CA THR A 281 8.83 -2.56 11.13
C THR A 281 8.79 -4.07 10.86
N LEU A 282 7.99 -4.49 9.87
CA LEU A 282 8.00 -5.86 9.34
C LEU A 282 8.73 -5.89 8.00
N LEU A 283 9.88 -6.55 7.96
CA LEU A 283 10.66 -6.77 6.75
C LEU A 283 10.20 -8.07 6.07
N ILE A 284 9.81 -7.97 4.81
CA ILE A 284 9.49 -9.10 3.94
C ILE A 284 10.66 -9.28 2.98
N SER A 285 11.45 -10.34 3.17
CA SER A 285 12.62 -10.61 2.34
C SER A 285 12.27 -10.87 0.88
N GLU A 286 11.15 -11.57 0.66
CA GLU A 286 10.61 -11.92 -0.66
C GLU A 286 9.07 -11.97 -0.55
N VAL A 287 8.36 -11.15 -1.33
CA VAL A 287 6.89 -11.17 -1.34
C VAL A 287 6.38 -12.40 -2.10
N LEU A 288 5.88 -13.38 -1.36
CA LEU A 288 5.24 -14.58 -1.93
C LEU A 288 3.84 -14.27 -2.46
N PRO A 289 3.38 -14.94 -3.55
CA PRO A 289 2.03 -14.77 -4.07
C PRO A 289 0.92 -15.04 -3.04
N GLU A 290 1.18 -15.92 -2.08
CA GLU A 290 0.25 -16.24 -0.99
C GLU A 290 -0.04 -15.04 -0.09
N PHE A 291 0.89 -14.07 0.00
CA PHE A 291 0.72 -12.88 0.83
C PHE A 291 -0.29 -11.89 0.25
N PHE A 292 -0.62 -11.98 -1.05
CA PHE A 292 -1.64 -11.12 -1.65
C PHE A 292 -3.04 -11.50 -1.15
N GLY A 293 -3.83 -10.50 -0.73
CA GLY A 293 -5.17 -10.71 -0.20
C GLY A 293 -5.23 -11.23 1.24
N MET A 294 -4.09 -11.49 1.89
CA MET A 294 -4.04 -11.77 3.34
C MET A 294 -3.96 -10.47 4.16
N PRO A 295 -4.64 -10.40 5.32
CA PRO A 295 -4.55 -9.23 6.20
C PRO A 295 -3.26 -9.28 7.01
N PHE A 296 -2.41 -8.27 6.84
CA PHE A 296 -1.26 -8.00 7.68
C PHE A 296 -1.72 -7.08 8.81
N LYS A 297 -1.69 -7.57 10.05
CA LYS A 297 -2.24 -6.89 11.21
C LYS A 297 -1.14 -6.56 12.21
N CYS A 298 -0.92 -5.27 12.45
CA CYS A 298 -0.11 -4.79 13.55
C CYS A 298 -1.01 -4.58 14.76
N THR A 299 -0.66 -5.17 15.89
CA THR A 299 -1.44 -5.07 17.14
C THR A 299 -0.59 -4.46 18.23
N VAL A 300 -1.16 -3.53 18.98
CA VAL A 300 -0.60 -2.99 20.22
C VAL A 300 -1.50 -3.36 21.39
N MET A 301 -0.91 -3.80 22.49
CA MET A 301 -1.63 -4.11 23.73
C MET A 301 -0.83 -3.71 24.96
N ASN A 302 -1.54 -3.24 25.98
CA ASN A 302 -1.05 -2.98 27.33
C ASN A 302 -2.21 -3.27 28.32
N PRO A 303 -2.01 -3.13 29.65
CA PRO A 303 -3.09 -3.38 30.61
C PRO A 303 -4.35 -2.53 30.42
N ASN A 304 -4.21 -1.34 29.82
CA ASN A 304 -5.31 -0.40 29.60
C ASN A 304 -6.17 -0.80 28.38
N GLY A 305 -5.64 -1.64 27.48
CA GLY A 305 -6.41 -2.22 26.37
C GLY A 305 -5.57 -2.65 25.17
N MET A 306 -6.26 -2.89 24.06
CA MET A 306 -5.65 -3.29 22.79
C MET A 306 -6.28 -2.59 21.60
N ASP A 307 -5.49 -2.39 20.55
CA ASP A 307 -5.93 -1.86 19.26
C ASP A 307 -5.11 -2.49 18.14
N ALA A 308 -5.66 -2.52 16.92
CA ALA A 308 -5.00 -3.11 15.79
C ALA A 308 -5.24 -2.35 14.48
N GLY A 309 -4.17 -2.25 13.69
CA GLY A 309 -4.17 -1.72 12.34
C GLY A 309 -3.98 -2.83 11.32
N VAL A 310 -4.74 -2.77 10.22
CA VAL A 310 -4.66 -3.75 9.14
C VAL A 310 -4.12 -3.09 7.88
N LEU A 311 -3.28 -3.81 7.15
CA LEU A 311 -2.86 -3.49 5.80
C LEU A 311 -3.00 -4.71 4.89
N HIS A 312 -3.19 -4.47 3.60
CA HIS A 312 -3.31 -5.51 2.58
C HIS A 312 -2.27 -5.30 1.48
N LEU A 313 -1.68 -6.40 1.01
CA LEU A 313 -0.83 -6.39 -0.18
C LEU A 313 -1.68 -6.70 -1.41
N LYS A 314 -1.52 -5.89 -2.45
CA LYS A 314 -2.13 -6.11 -3.76
C LYS A 314 -1.03 -6.22 -4.81
N GLN A 315 -1.23 -7.12 -5.77
CA GLN A 315 -0.29 -7.27 -6.87
C GLN A 315 -0.30 -6.01 -7.74
N ASP A 316 0.89 -5.55 -8.13
CA ASP A 316 1.03 -4.46 -9.08
C ASP A 316 0.84 -4.97 -10.53
N ASP A 317 -0.41 -4.94 -10.99
CA ASP A 317 -0.81 -5.39 -12.35
C ASP A 317 -0.51 -4.34 -13.44
N TYR A 318 0.05 -3.18 -13.07
CA TYR A 318 0.25 -2.05 -13.99
C TYR A 318 1.10 -2.42 -15.21
N ASN A 319 2.11 -3.28 -15.02
CA ASN A 319 2.97 -3.76 -16.11
C ASN A 319 2.24 -4.67 -17.12
N ILE A 320 1.24 -5.43 -16.68
CA ILE A 320 0.51 -6.35 -17.57
C ILE A 320 -0.43 -5.56 -18.49
N ILE A 321 -1.13 -4.55 -17.94
CA ILE A 321 -2.04 -3.72 -18.74
C ILE A 321 -1.25 -2.87 -19.75
N GLN A 322 -0.13 -2.28 -19.34
CA GLN A 322 0.72 -1.49 -20.23
C GLN A 322 1.33 -2.33 -21.35
N THR A 323 1.77 -3.56 -21.07
CA THR A 323 2.30 -4.46 -22.11
C THR A 323 1.23 -4.89 -23.11
N ILE A 324 0.01 -5.20 -22.66
CA ILE A 324 -1.13 -5.51 -23.55
C ILE A 324 -1.48 -4.31 -24.43
N MET A 325 -1.53 -3.10 -23.88
CA MET A 325 -1.79 -1.88 -24.66
C MET A 325 -0.70 -1.61 -25.71
N MET A 326 0.58 -1.80 -25.35
CA MET A 326 1.70 -1.64 -26.29
C MET A 326 1.65 -2.67 -27.42
N ILE A 327 1.36 -3.93 -27.12
CA ILE A 327 1.21 -4.98 -28.14
C ILE A 327 0.02 -4.66 -29.06
N SER A 328 -1.12 -4.27 -28.50
CA SER A 328 -2.31 -3.88 -29.27
C SER A 328 -2.02 -2.72 -30.24
N PHE A 329 -1.28 -1.70 -29.78
CA PHE A 329 -0.87 -0.57 -30.62
C PHE A 329 0.05 -1.01 -31.77
N ILE A 330 1.05 -1.85 -31.50
CA ILE A 330 1.97 -2.36 -32.53
C ILE A 330 1.21 -3.18 -33.58
N VAL A 331 0.30 -4.06 -33.16
CA VAL A 331 -0.54 -4.83 -34.07
C VAL A 331 -1.43 -3.91 -34.92
N GLY A 332 -2.03 -2.88 -34.30
CA GLY A 332 -2.83 -1.88 -35.02
C GLY A 332 -2.02 -1.15 -36.10
N VAL A 333 -0.79 -0.71 -35.78
CA VAL A 333 0.11 -0.07 -36.75
C VAL A 333 0.51 -1.04 -37.86
N ALA A 334 0.80 -2.29 -37.56
CA ALA A 334 1.16 -3.30 -38.57
C ALA A 334 -0.01 -3.59 -39.53
N VAL A 335 -1.25 -3.69 -39.02
CA VAL A 335 -2.45 -3.87 -39.85
C VAL A 335 -2.69 -2.64 -40.73
N MET A 336 -2.54 -1.42 -40.21
CA MET A 336 -2.62 -0.21 -41.03
C MET A 336 -1.52 -0.16 -42.10
N ALA A 337 -0.28 -0.47 -41.74
CA ALA A 337 0.85 -0.47 -42.66
C ALA A 337 0.68 -1.50 -43.79
N THR A 338 0.19 -2.70 -43.47
CA THR A 338 -0.13 -3.73 -44.48
C THR A 338 -1.30 -3.31 -45.37
N GLY A 339 -2.33 -2.68 -44.81
CA GLY A 339 -3.43 -2.09 -45.59
C GLY A 339 -2.95 -1.02 -46.57
N LEU A 340 -2.12 -0.08 -46.09
CA LEU A 340 -1.50 0.97 -46.91
C LEU A 340 -0.58 0.38 -47.98
N PHE A 341 0.25 -0.61 -47.64
CA PHE A 341 1.10 -1.32 -48.58
C PHE A 341 0.28 -2.00 -49.68
N MET A 342 -0.83 -2.66 -49.34
CA MET A 342 -1.70 -3.30 -50.33
C MET A 342 -2.40 -2.28 -51.23
N TYR A 343 -2.83 -1.14 -50.68
CA TYR A 343 -3.45 -0.07 -51.46
C TYR A 343 -2.47 0.57 -52.44
N PHE A 344 -1.25 0.89 -51.99
CA PHE A 344 -0.21 1.52 -52.81
C PHE A 344 0.74 0.53 -53.50
N LYS A 345 0.46 -0.78 -53.46
CA LYS A 345 1.36 -1.83 -53.95
C LYS A 345 1.89 -1.56 -55.36
N VAL A 346 0.99 -1.18 -56.27
CA VAL A 346 1.34 -0.88 -57.67
C VAL A 346 2.24 0.36 -57.76
N ASP A 347 1.93 1.41 -56.99
CA ASP A 347 2.69 2.65 -56.96
C ASP A 347 4.10 2.47 -56.35
N ILE A 348 4.21 1.73 -55.25
CA ILE A 348 5.48 1.42 -54.59
C ILE A 348 6.37 0.57 -55.51
N ILE A 349 5.82 -0.47 -56.17
CA ILE A 349 6.62 -1.31 -57.06
C ILE A 349 7.08 -0.52 -58.30
N LEU A 350 6.22 0.32 -58.87
CA LEU A 350 6.59 1.19 -59.98
C LEU A 350 7.67 2.20 -59.56
N ALA A 351 7.55 2.83 -58.39
CA ALA A 351 8.56 3.76 -57.86
C ALA A 351 9.89 3.07 -57.53
N CYS A 352 9.87 1.87 -56.92
CA CYS A 352 11.07 1.07 -56.68
C CYS A 352 11.77 0.68 -57.99
N ARG A 353 11.02 0.43 -59.07
CA ARG A 353 11.58 0.17 -60.40
C ARG A 353 12.13 1.41 -61.07
N ASP A 354 11.50 2.58 -60.93
CA ASP A 354 12.05 3.85 -61.43
C ASP A 354 13.36 4.22 -60.70
N LEU A 355 13.44 3.95 -59.38
CA LEU A 355 14.64 4.18 -58.58
C LEU A 355 15.73 3.12 -58.81
N GLY A 356 15.36 1.85 -58.98
CA GLY A 356 16.30 0.73 -59.24
C GLY A 356 16.69 0.54 -60.71
N GLY A 357 15.93 1.14 -61.63
CA GLY A 357 16.06 1.00 -63.09
C GLY A 357 17.28 1.70 -63.69
N LYS A 358 18.04 2.47 -62.90
CA LYS A 358 19.35 2.99 -63.33
C LYS A 358 20.52 2.04 -63.02
N GLY A 359 20.28 0.93 -62.30
CA GLY A 359 21.36 0.14 -61.72
C GLY A 359 21.63 -1.24 -62.32
N LYS A 360 20.63 -2.08 -62.62
CA LYS A 360 20.87 -3.52 -62.90
C LYS A 360 19.80 -4.16 -63.80
N ALA A 361 19.80 -3.83 -65.09
CA ALA A 361 19.16 -4.64 -66.15
C ALA A 361 19.94 -4.55 -67.48
N ALA A 362 21.24 -4.27 -67.41
CA ALA A 362 22.13 -4.21 -68.56
C ALA A 362 22.91 -5.53 -68.64
N SER A 363 22.30 -6.61 -69.14
CA SER A 363 23.10 -7.68 -69.78
C SER A 363 22.38 -8.71 -70.66
N GLN A 364 21.08 -8.64 -71.03
CA GLN A 364 20.55 -9.72 -71.90
C GLN A 364 19.27 -9.56 -72.74
N ASP A 365 18.63 -8.40 -72.91
CA ASP A 365 17.38 -8.34 -73.71
C ASP A 365 17.39 -7.22 -74.76
N ARG A 366 17.81 -7.54 -76.00
CA ARG A 366 17.92 -6.64 -77.16
C ARG A 366 16.56 -6.44 -77.84
N LYS A 367 15.51 -6.16 -77.06
CA LYS A 367 14.15 -5.85 -77.56
C LYS A 367 14.00 -4.33 -77.73
N LEU A 368 13.49 -3.90 -78.87
CA LEU A 368 13.42 -2.48 -79.27
C LEU A 368 12.17 -1.77 -78.71
N TYR A 369 11.10 -2.52 -78.45
CA TYR A 369 9.81 -1.98 -78.01
C TYR A 369 9.37 -2.58 -76.67
N ASN A 370 8.79 -1.74 -75.82
CA ASN A 370 8.15 -2.16 -74.57
C ASN A 370 6.85 -2.91 -74.84
N ALA A 371 6.07 -2.49 -75.83
CA ALA A 371 4.88 -3.23 -76.25
C ALA A 371 4.52 -3.03 -77.73
N TYR A 372 3.99 -4.09 -78.33
CA TYR A 372 3.30 -4.06 -79.63
C TYR A 372 1.81 -3.85 -79.39
N VAL A 373 1.21 -2.81 -79.95
CA VAL A 373 -0.22 -2.45 -79.76
C VAL A 373 -0.97 -2.70 -81.04
N SER A 374 -2.05 -3.48 -80.97
CA SER A 374 -2.95 -3.70 -82.10
C SER A 374 -4.41 -3.66 -81.66
N CYS A 375 -5.25 -3.06 -82.51
CA CYS A 375 -6.70 -3.02 -82.33
C CYS A 375 -7.31 -4.25 -83.00
N TYR A 376 -8.11 -5.02 -82.25
CA TYR A 376 -8.83 -6.16 -82.81
C TYR A 376 -10.17 -5.68 -83.41
N PRO A 377 -10.36 -5.71 -84.74
CA PRO A 377 -11.52 -5.09 -85.36
C PRO A 377 -12.82 -5.88 -85.09
N GLY A 378 -13.76 -5.24 -84.39
CA GLY A 378 -15.14 -5.69 -84.24
C GLY A 378 -16.02 -5.12 -85.37
N THR A 379 -17.03 -5.86 -85.82
CA THR A 379 -17.99 -5.40 -86.84
C THR A 379 -18.99 -4.42 -86.20
N GLY A 380 -18.63 -3.15 -86.09
CA GLY A 380 -19.48 -2.10 -85.52
C GLY A 380 -18.84 -0.71 -85.52
N SER A 381 -19.64 0.35 -85.55
CA SER A 381 -19.25 1.75 -85.81
C SER A 381 -18.56 2.47 -84.63
N GLY A 382 -17.75 1.79 -83.82
CA GLY A 382 -17.07 2.38 -82.67
C GLY A 382 -15.55 2.48 -82.80
N CYS A 383 -15.00 2.46 -84.03
CA CYS A 383 -13.56 2.54 -84.28
C CYS A 383 -12.88 3.79 -83.67
N SER A 384 -13.58 4.93 -83.57
CA SER A 384 -12.95 6.19 -83.17
C SER A 384 -12.40 6.21 -81.74
N ALA A 385 -13.04 5.54 -80.77
CA ALA A 385 -12.59 5.58 -79.38
C ALA A 385 -11.38 4.66 -79.11
N ALA A 386 -11.34 3.49 -79.75
CA ALA A 386 -10.23 2.56 -79.64
C ALA A 386 -9.00 3.05 -80.42
N GLU A 387 -9.21 3.66 -81.59
CA GLU A 387 -8.14 4.33 -82.34
C GLU A 387 -7.62 5.55 -81.58
N ASP A 388 -8.48 6.36 -80.97
CA ASP A 388 -8.07 7.50 -80.15
C ASP A 388 -7.29 7.05 -78.89
N LEU A 389 -7.70 5.93 -78.28
CA LEU A 389 -6.95 5.29 -77.20
C LEU A 389 -5.56 4.84 -77.66
N ALA A 390 -5.48 4.11 -78.77
CA ALA A 390 -4.23 3.52 -79.26
C ALA A 390 -3.24 4.57 -79.80
N LEU A 391 -3.71 5.50 -80.62
CA LEU A 391 -2.86 6.44 -81.36
C LEU A 391 -2.55 7.71 -80.58
N ARG A 392 -3.52 8.25 -79.83
CA ARG A 392 -3.36 9.53 -79.12
C ARG A 392 -3.07 9.32 -77.64
N LEU A 393 -3.96 8.63 -76.92
CA LEU A 393 -3.87 8.54 -75.45
C LEU A 393 -2.70 7.67 -74.99
N MET A 394 -2.45 6.52 -75.62
CA MET A 394 -1.29 5.68 -75.29
C MET A 394 0.03 6.40 -75.57
N SER A 395 0.14 7.15 -76.66
CA SER A 395 1.32 7.96 -76.95
C SER A 395 1.52 9.10 -75.95
N GLU A 396 0.48 9.84 -75.60
CA GLU A 396 0.58 10.93 -74.63
C GLU A 396 0.95 10.43 -73.22
N VAL A 397 0.34 9.32 -72.77
CA VAL A 397 0.52 8.84 -71.39
C VAL A 397 1.75 7.94 -71.25
N LEU A 398 1.96 6.99 -72.16
CA LEU A 398 3.02 5.97 -72.01
C LEU A 398 4.34 6.39 -72.65
N GLU A 399 4.32 7.00 -73.84
CA GLU A 399 5.55 7.42 -74.53
C GLU A 399 6.05 8.77 -73.98
N GLN A 400 5.21 9.81 -73.95
CA GLN A 400 5.65 11.16 -73.54
C GLN A 400 5.87 11.31 -72.03
N ARG A 401 4.94 10.84 -71.18
CA ARG A 401 5.05 11.01 -69.71
C ARG A 401 5.87 9.90 -69.03
N HIS A 402 5.98 8.72 -69.63
CA HIS A 402 6.62 7.55 -69.01
C HIS A 402 7.78 6.96 -69.83
N GLY A 403 8.10 7.50 -71.01
CA GLY A 403 9.28 7.14 -71.78
C GLY A 403 9.28 5.72 -72.35
N LEU A 404 8.13 5.04 -72.40
CA LEU A 404 8.00 3.72 -73.00
C LEU A 404 8.03 3.83 -74.53
N ARG A 405 8.61 2.82 -75.20
CA ARG A 405 8.61 2.74 -76.66
C ARG A 405 7.53 1.76 -77.11
N LEU A 406 6.48 2.27 -77.74
CA LEU A 406 5.40 1.45 -78.26
C LEU A 406 5.56 1.28 -79.77
N PHE A 407 5.21 0.10 -80.28
CA PHE A 407 4.98 -0.12 -81.70
C PHE A 407 3.48 -0.22 -81.93
N ILE A 408 2.86 0.80 -82.52
CA ILE A 408 1.42 0.85 -82.75
C ILE A 408 1.12 0.46 -84.20
N HIS A 409 0.38 -0.64 -84.36
CA HIS A 409 -0.05 -1.11 -85.66
C HIS A 409 -0.91 -0.05 -86.37
N GLY A 410 -0.57 0.26 -87.62
CA GLY A 410 -1.22 1.32 -88.41
C GLY A 410 -0.57 2.71 -88.31
N ARG A 411 0.21 3.00 -87.26
CA ARG A 411 1.04 4.23 -87.15
C ARG A 411 2.46 3.99 -87.61
N ASP A 412 3.06 2.92 -87.11
CA ASP A 412 4.49 2.64 -87.24
C ASP A 412 4.80 1.65 -88.38
N ASN A 413 3.77 1.08 -89.00
CA ASN A 413 3.88 0.32 -90.26
C ASN A 413 3.84 1.30 -91.44
N THR A 414 4.95 1.47 -92.14
CA THR A 414 5.04 2.37 -93.31
C THR A 414 4.69 1.70 -94.64
N ASP A 415 4.35 0.41 -94.66
CA ASP A 415 4.08 -0.34 -95.90
C ASP A 415 2.59 -0.42 -96.22
N VAL A 416 2.25 -0.14 -97.48
CA VAL A 416 0.88 -0.13 -98.03
C VAL A 416 0.28 -1.55 -98.16
N GLU A 417 1.11 -2.60 -98.06
CA GLU A 417 0.69 -4.01 -98.17
C GLU A 417 1.00 -4.76 -96.86
N VAL A 418 0.01 -5.46 -96.30
CA VAL A 418 0.11 -6.13 -94.99
C VAL A 418 1.08 -7.32 -95.07
N ASN A 419 2.34 -7.09 -94.76
CA ASN A 419 3.35 -8.14 -94.69
C ASN A 419 3.36 -8.80 -93.30
N LEU A 420 2.83 -10.03 -93.22
CA LEU A 420 2.74 -10.82 -91.99
C LEU A 420 4.12 -11.07 -91.33
N ALA A 421 5.19 -11.09 -92.13
CA ALA A 421 6.57 -11.25 -91.65
C ALA A 421 7.06 -10.02 -90.85
N ALA A 422 6.75 -8.80 -91.32
CA ALA A 422 7.11 -7.57 -90.62
C ALA A 422 6.35 -7.42 -89.29
N MET A 423 5.09 -7.85 -89.26
CA MET A 423 4.27 -7.87 -88.03
C MET A 423 4.86 -8.84 -86.99
N THR A 424 5.28 -10.02 -87.44
CA THR A 424 5.90 -11.04 -86.57
C THR A 424 7.26 -10.57 -86.03
N ASP A 425 8.04 -9.85 -86.84
CA ASP A 425 9.32 -9.26 -86.39
C ASP A 425 9.09 -8.16 -85.34
N ALA A 426 8.13 -7.26 -85.56
CA ALA A 426 7.76 -6.24 -84.58
C ALA A 426 7.24 -6.84 -83.25
N ILE A 427 6.47 -7.92 -83.32
CA ILE A 427 6.02 -8.68 -82.15
C ILE A 427 7.22 -9.29 -81.42
N ASN A 428 8.15 -9.94 -82.12
CA ASN A 428 9.34 -10.55 -81.52
C ASN A 428 10.29 -9.51 -80.88
N GLN A 429 10.37 -8.32 -81.47
CA GLN A 429 11.13 -7.20 -80.93
C GLN A 429 10.44 -6.50 -79.75
N SER A 430 9.21 -6.89 -79.41
CA SER A 430 8.42 -6.35 -78.32
C SER A 430 8.47 -7.24 -77.06
N ARG A 431 8.42 -6.61 -75.88
CA ARG A 431 8.38 -7.34 -74.59
C ARG A 431 7.00 -7.87 -74.25
N THR A 432 5.95 -7.26 -74.78
CA THR A 432 4.55 -7.58 -74.49
C THR A 432 3.69 -7.20 -75.68
N VAL A 433 2.56 -7.89 -75.87
CA VAL A 433 1.55 -7.53 -76.88
C VAL A 433 0.32 -6.96 -76.17
N VAL A 434 -0.19 -5.82 -76.61
CA VAL A 434 -1.44 -5.23 -76.13
C VAL A 434 -2.48 -5.31 -77.21
N LEU A 435 -3.59 -5.98 -76.90
CA LEU A 435 -4.73 -6.11 -77.79
C LEU A 435 -5.89 -5.30 -77.23
N ILE A 436 -6.32 -4.30 -78.00
CA ILE A 436 -7.49 -3.49 -77.67
C ILE A 436 -8.71 -4.14 -78.33
N LEU A 437 -9.63 -4.62 -77.50
CA LEU A 437 -10.86 -5.28 -77.92
C LEU A 437 -11.97 -4.25 -78.12
N HIS A 438 -12.70 -4.37 -79.23
CA HIS A 438 -13.81 -3.48 -79.56
C HIS A 438 -15.19 -4.07 -79.25
N ARG A 439 -16.19 -3.21 -79.05
CA ARG A 439 -17.61 -3.55 -78.84
C ARG A 439 -18.19 -4.25 -80.07
N MET A 440 -18.73 -5.46 -79.89
CA MET A 440 -19.65 -6.08 -80.85
C MET A 440 -21.08 -5.83 -80.38
N SER A 441 -21.84 -5.02 -81.11
CA SER A 441 -23.28 -4.83 -80.87
C SER A 441 -24.07 -5.70 -81.85
N PRO A 442 -24.90 -6.65 -81.38
CA PRO A 442 -25.64 -7.56 -82.27
C PRO A 442 -26.86 -6.90 -82.96
N ALA A 443 -27.05 -5.58 -82.88
CA ALA A 443 -28.33 -4.95 -83.18
C ALA A 443 -28.41 -4.03 -84.43
N ASN A 444 -27.39 -3.90 -85.29
CA ASN A 444 -27.53 -3.12 -86.53
C ASN A 444 -26.76 -3.73 -87.72
N LEU A 445 -27.34 -4.76 -88.35
CA LEU A 445 -27.03 -5.13 -89.73
C LEU A 445 -27.84 -4.23 -90.68
N GLN A 446 -27.41 -2.98 -90.86
CA GLN A 446 -27.65 -2.17 -92.07
C GLN A 446 -27.16 -0.75 -91.80
N CYS A 447 -26.02 -0.37 -92.39
CA CYS A 447 -25.82 0.97 -92.95
C CYS A 447 -24.52 1.00 -93.74
N GLN A 448 -24.64 1.52 -94.96
CA GLN A 448 -23.58 1.83 -95.91
C GLN A 448 -23.16 3.30 -95.72
N VAL A 449 -21.90 3.59 -96.07
CA VAL A 449 -21.35 4.87 -96.60
C VAL A 449 -20.60 5.85 -95.65
N LEU A 450 -19.28 5.92 -95.94
CA LEU A 450 -18.33 7.06 -96.06
C LEU A 450 -18.01 7.94 -94.84
N ILE A 451 -16.75 7.94 -94.40
CA ILE A 451 -15.66 8.83 -94.90
C ILE A 451 -14.33 8.05 -94.79
N PRO A 452 -13.52 7.97 -95.86
CA PRO A 452 -12.24 7.27 -95.88
C PRO A 452 -11.07 8.23 -95.65
N VAL A 453 -10.14 7.88 -94.76
CA VAL A 453 -8.77 8.41 -94.72
C VAL A 453 -7.94 7.24 -94.18
N SER A 454 -7.34 6.36 -94.95
CA SER A 454 -6.64 6.43 -96.23
C SER A 454 -6.80 5.10 -96.98
N GLN A 455 -6.62 5.16 -98.30
CA GLN A 455 -6.88 4.07 -99.25
C GLN A 455 -6.13 2.76 -98.92
N GLY A 456 -6.87 1.64 -98.95
CA GLY A 456 -6.32 0.31 -99.16
C GLY A 456 -6.00 -0.50 -97.91
N GLN A 457 -7.02 -0.91 -97.14
CA GLN A 457 -6.93 -2.14 -96.35
C GLN A 457 -8.21 -2.94 -96.50
N ASP A 458 -8.11 -4.04 -97.23
CA ASP A 458 -9.03 -5.17 -97.12
C ASP A 458 -9.07 -5.61 -95.65
N MET A 459 -10.27 -5.90 -95.16
CA MET A 459 -10.47 -6.53 -93.85
C MET A 459 -9.58 -7.78 -93.77
N LEU A 460 -8.86 -7.97 -92.64
CA LEU A 460 -8.21 -9.25 -92.38
C LEU A 460 -9.26 -10.36 -92.53
N ASN A 461 -9.03 -11.26 -93.50
CA ASN A 461 -9.88 -12.42 -93.72
C ASN A 461 -9.98 -13.25 -92.43
N ALA A 462 -11.08 -13.96 -92.22
CA ALA A 462 -11.28 -14.82 -91.04
C ALA A 462 -10.11 -15.81 -90.81
N SER A 463 -9.43 -16.23 -91.89
CA SER A 463 -8.18 -17.00 -91.86
C SER A 463 -7.00 -16.22 -91.27
N GLN A 464 -6.76 -14.98 -91.71
CA GLN A 464 -5.68 -14.12 -91.20
C GLN A 464 -5.88 -13.73 -89.72
N ARG A 465 -7.13 -13.66 -89.24
CA ARG A 465 -7.46 -13.43 -87.81
C ARG A 465 -7.11 -14.64 -86.95
N GLN A 466 -7.30 -15.85 -87.48
CA GLN A 466 -6.90 -17.11 -86.85
C GLN A 466 -5.37 -17.25 -86.84
N ASP A 467 -4.71 -16.83 -87.93
CA ASP A 467 -3.25 -16.85 -88.06
C ASP A 467 -2.54 -15.82 -87.18
N LEU A 468 -3.13 -14.64 -86.97
CA LEU A 468 -2.62 -13.68 -85.98
C LEU A 468 -2.78 -14.19 -84.55
N CYS A 469 -3.92 -14.84 -84.24
CA CYS A 469 -4.10 -15.48 -82.93
C CYS A 469 -3.13 -16.65 -82.73
N SER A 470 -2.88 -17.45 -83.76
CA SER A 470 -1.91 -18.55 -83.68
C SER A 470 -0.47 -18.05 -83.59
N ALA A 471 -0.10 -16.98 -84.29
CA ALA A 471 1.20 -16.32 -84.18
C ALA A 471 1.41 -15.75 -82.76
N ILE A 472 0.40 -15.08 -82.20
CA ILE A 472 0.45 -14.56 -80.82
C ILE A 472 0.50 -15.70 -79.80
N ALA A 473 -0.19 -16.82 -80.04
CA ALA A 473 -0.15 -18.00 -79.18
C ALA A 473 1.18 -18.77 -79.25
N GLN A 474 1.84 -18.74 -80.41
CA GLN A 474 3.14 -19.37 -80.64
C GLN A 474 4.30 -18.52 -80.09
N CYS A 475 4.14 -17.20 -80.00
CA CYS A 475 5.06 -16.33 -79.30
C CYS A 475 4.93 -16.51 -77.78
N THR A 476 6.03 -16.81 -77.09
CA THR A 476 6.13 -16.84 -75.60
C THR A 476 6.06 -15.44 -74.95
N ILE A 477 5.41 -14.48 -75.62
CA ILE A 477 5.33 -13.09 -75.21
C ILE A 477 4.03 -12.87 -74.44
N PRO A 478 4.06 -12.23 -73.25
CA PRO A 478 2.84 -11.95 -72.50
C PRO A 478 1.89 -11.05 -73.29
N VAL A 479 0.58 -11.32 -73.18
CA VAL A 479 -0.49 -10.60 -73.89
C VAL A 479 -1.37 -9.87 -72.89
N ILE A 480 -1.57 -8.57 -73.07
CA ILE A 480 -2.46 -7.71 -72.28
C ILE A 480 -3.72 -7.44 -73.10
N LEU A 481 -4.87 -7.87 -72.58
CA LEU A 481 -6.17 -7.52 -73.13
C LEU A 481 -6.65 -6.20 -72.50
N VAL A 482 -7.06 -5.25 -73.35
CA VAL A 482 -7.69 -3.99 -72.96
C VAL A 482 -9.11 -3.97 -73.53
N GLU A 483 -10.10 -3.76 -72.67
CA GLU A 483 -11.52 -3.75 -73.01
C GLU A 483 -12.15 -2.41 -72.62
N ASP A 484 -13.22 -2.02 -73.30
CA ASP A 484 -14.07 -0.92 -72.85
C ASP A 484 -14.87 -1.33 -71.60
N ASP A 485 -15.19 -0.38 -70.71
CA ASP A 485 -15.82 -0.63 -69.40
C ASP A 485 -17.29 -1.08 -69.52
N GLU A 486 -17.93 -0.85 -70.67
CA GLU A 486 -19.28 -1.33 -70.97
C GLU A 486 -19.30 -2.81 -71.42
N ASN A 487 -20.20 -3.59 -70.81
CA ASN A 487 -20.32 -5.05 -70.94
C ASN A 487 -20.33 -5.51 -72.42
N THR A 488 -19.19 -5.99 -72.90
CA THR A 488 -19.02 -6.46 -74.27
C THR A 488 -19.51 -7.91 -74.37
N ASP A 489 -20.18 -8.31 -75.46
CA ASP A 489 -20.58 -9.72 -75.64
C ASP A 489 -19.40 -10.53 -76.18
N HIS A 490 -19.05 -11.63 -75.50
CA HIS A 490 -17.80 -12.38 -75.71
C HIS A 490 -17.98 -13.73 -76.42
N SER A 491 -19.20 -14.00 -76.90
CA SER A 491 -19.57 -15.21 -77.62
C SER A 491 -18.84 -15.41 -78.97
N LEU A 492 -18.24 -14.35 -79.52
CA LEU A 492 -17.59 -14.33 -80.84
C LEU A 492 -16.04 -14.23 -80.79
N LEU A 493 -15.44 -14.29 -79.60
CA LEU A 493 -13.98 -14.18 -79.44
C LEU A 493 -13.30 -15.54 -79.74
N PRO A 494 -12.17 -15.59 -80.47
CA PRO A 494 -11.43 -16.83 -80.70
C PRO A 494 -11.02 -17.53 -79.38
N GLU A 495 -11.03 -18.87 -79.35
CA GLU A 495 -10.71 -19.68 -78.16
C GLU A 495 -9.38 -19.28 -77.50
N CYS A 496 -8.37 -18.93 -78.29
CA CYS A 496 -7.07 -18.47 -77.80
C CYS A 496 -7.17 -17.22 -76.90
N LEU A 497 -7.98 -16.23 -77.29
CA LEU A 497 -8.13 -14.99 -76.54
C LEU A 497 -9.08 -15.16 -75.34
N GLN A 498 -10.07 -16.07 -75.44
CA GLN A 498 -10.89 -16.45 -74.30
C GLN A 498 -10.04 -17.11 -73.20
N ALA A 499 -9.10 -17.99 -73.57
CA ALA A 499 -8.18 -18.62 -72.62
C ALA A 499 -7.27 -17.59 -71.93
N VAL A 500 -6.71 -16.62 -72.66
CA VAL A 500 -5.91 -15.53 -72.08
C VAL A 500 -6.74 -14.68 -71.13
N ARG A 501 -8.00 -14.38 -71.50
CA ARG A 501 -8.91 -13.62 -70.65
C ARG A 501 -9.25 -14.33 -69.34
N GLN A 502 -9.53 -15.63 -69.38
CA GLN A 502 -9.82 -16.43 -68.19
C GLN A 502 -8.62 -16.56 -67.25
N THR A 503 -7.40 -16.60 -67.80
CA THR A 503 -6.18 -16.82 -67.02
C THR A 503 -5.56 -15.52 -66.49
N GLN A 504 -5.59 -14.41 -67.24
CA GLN A 504 -4.89 -13.16 -66.89
C GLN A 504 -5.82 -11.97 -66.61
N GLY A 505 -7.09 -12.08 -67.01
CA GLY A 505 -8.08 -11.00 -66.95
C GLY A 505 -7.79 -9.84 -67.92
N ALA A 506 -8.84 -9.12 -68.31
CA ALA A 506 -8.73 -7.92 -69.15
C ALA A 506 -8.69 -6.63 -68.32
N LEU A 507 -7.94 -5.63 -68.79
CA LEU A 507 -7.92 -4.28 -68.22
C LEU A 507 -9.05 -3.45 -68.82
N ARG A 508 -9.95 -2.95 -67.97
CA ARG A 508 -11.06 -2.10 -68.42
C ARG A 508 -10.62 -0.65 -68.52
N TRP A 509 -10.94 -0.03 -69.64
CA TRP A 509 -10.66 1.35 -69.95
C TRP A 509 -11.96 2.14 -70.14
N ASN A 510 -11.96 3.39 -69.69
CA ASN A 510 -13.05 4.33 -69.91
C ASN A 510 -12.43 5.69 -70.31
N PRO A 511 -13.01 6.42 -71.28
CA PRO A 511 -12.49 7.72 -71.73
C PRO A 511 -12.38 8.79 -70.63
N THR A 512 -13.09 8.63 -69.51
CA THR A 512 -13.02 9.55 -68.37
C THR A 512 -11.83 9.31 -67.43
N VAL A 513 -11.02 8.27 -67.67
CA VAL A 513 -9.92 7.91 -66.77
C VAL A 513 -8.74 8.87 -66.93
N GLN A 514 -8.38 9.54 -65.83
CA GLN A 514 -7.23 10.44 -65.80
C GLN A 514 -5.90 9.72 -66.12
N PRO A 515 -4.91 10.38 -66.74
CA PRO A 515 -3.59 9.81 -67.06
C PRO A 515 -2.84 9.16 -65.87
N SER A 516 -3.08 9.63 -64.65
CA SER A 516 -2.51 9.08 -63.40
C SER A 516 -3.40 8.02 -62.72
N GLY A 517 -4.51 7.65 -63.36
CA GLY A 517 -5.51 6.73 -62.84
C GLY A 517 -5.03 5.27 -62.77
N ARG A 518 -5.83 4.43 -62.10
CA ARG A 518 -5.54 3.01 -61.86
C ARG A 518 -5.27 2.22 -63.15
N PHE A 519 -6.03 2.49 -64.22
CA PHE A 519 -5.87 1.84 -65.52
C PHE A 519 -4.44 2.00 -66.07
N TRP A 520 -3.96 3.24 -66.22
CA TRP A 520 -2.65 3.54 -66.79
C TRP A 520 -1.51 2.99 -65.93
N LYS A 521 -1.65 3.09 -64.59
CA LYS A 521 -0.69 2.49 -63.64
C LYS A 521 -0.59 0.97 -63.79
N GLN A 522 -1.73 0.30 -63.94
CA GLN A 522 -1.80 -1.16 -64.08
C GLN A 522 -1.35 -1.64 -65.46
N LEU A 523 -1.65 -0.88 -66.51
CA LEU A 523 -1.16 -1.10 -67.87
C LEU A 523 0.37 -0.98 -67.93
N ARG A 524 0.93 0.09 -67.34
CA ARG A 524 2.38 0.28 -67.20
C ARG A 524 3.03 -0.87 -66.43
N TYR A 525 2.47 -1.26 -65.28
CA TYR A 525 2.96 -2.38 -64.48
C TYR A 525 3.05 -3.70 -65.24
N ARG A 526 2.15 -3.96 -66.20
CA ARG A 526 2.17 -5.18 -67.03
C ARG A 526 3.12 -5.09 -68.23
N MET A 527 3.53 -3.89 -68.66
CA MET A 527 4.47 -3.65 -69.77
C MET A 527 5.94 -3.58 -69.35
N THR A 528 6.22 -3.37 -68.05
CA THR A 528 7.56 -3.18 -67.47
C THR A 528 7.85 -4.20 -66.40
#